data_AF-A0A955ELQ7-F1
#
_entry.id   AF-A0A955ELQ7-F1
#
_cell.length_a   1.000
_cell.length_b   1.000
_cell.length_c   1.000
_cell.angle_alpha   90.00
_cell.angle_beta   90.00
_cell.angle_gamma   90.00
#
_symmetry.space_group_name_H-M   'P 1'
#
loop_
_entity.id
_entity.type
_entity.pdbx_description
1 polymer ?
#
loop_
_entity_poly.entity_id
_entity_poly.type
_entity_poly.pdbx_seq_one_letter_code
_entity_poly.pdbx_strand_id
1 'polypeptide(L)'
;MSRIKHHSSITSAERYPLVEVPTVSEVIGAAAVEHSSRVKVNESFMKSRCLLLSEKVSGRRYSSKEEAIDYAKSRINTGGISVLYSKHRSFKRVLGAEIIELHNLDDQVPLSIARMGREYDTKLHGRIPYKIGMSKAWETGVNIGSLVEARPNDRFKFYFSLDTATPAKKDRAVQFLQLIHERSSVLGISMLTKNQEHTYDNCNLYTWSPIEMAHIIQDLYPVFPDIWNSTEHPLQGIISGIDSTHVGFVQEPIGGHNRESHTGRMGILGASLDAGVSFEDACASAAVLPEAPWICDFRKLKSR
;
A
#
# COMPACT_ATOMS: atom_id res chain seq x y z
N MET A 1 29.71 -38.41 47.30
CA MET A 1 28.32 -38.70 46.88
C MET A 1 27.64 -37.34 46.72
N SER A 2 27.11 -36.86 45.59
CA SER A 2 26.75 -37.40 44.28
C SER A 2 26.90 -36.25 43.27
N ARG A 3 27.46 -36.55 42.09
CA ARG A 3 27.53 -35.67 40.92
C ARG A 3 26.27 -35.91 40.09
N ILE A 4 25.62 -34.85 39.59
CA ILE A 4 24.77 -34.95 38.41
C ILE A 4 25.28 -33.96 37.37
N LYS A 5 25.93 -34.53 36.35
CA LYS A 5 26.18 -33.91 35.05
C LYS A 5 24.98 -34.23 34.18
N HIS A 6 24.38 -33.24 33.53
CA HIS A 6 23.63 -33.48 32.30
C HIS A 6 24.23 -32.65 31.17
N HIS A 7 24.83 -33.37 30.23
CA HIS A 7 25.07 -32.94 28.86
C HIS A 7 23.75 -33.03 28.09
N SER A 8 23.39 -31.95 27.40
CA SER A 8 22.54 -32.03 26.21
C SER A 8 23.27 -31.30 25.08
N SER A 9 23.85 -32.12 24.20
CA SER A 9 24.36 -31.74 22.90
C SER A 9 23.19 -31.41 21.97
N ILE A 10 23.09 -30.16 21.52
CA ILE A 10 22.25 -29.79 20.38
C ILE A 10 23.16 -29.78 19.15
N THR A 11 22.92 -30.72 18.25
CA THR A 11 23.63 -30.91 16.99
C THR A 11 23.09 -30.02 15.88
N SER A 12 24.02 -29.49 15.08
CA SER A 12 23.90 -29.06 13.68
C SER A 12 22.73 -28.16 13.30
N ALA A 13 22.99 -26.85 13.30
CA ALA A 13 22.27 -25.89 12.48
C ALA A 13 22.49 -26.21 10.99
N GLU A 14 21.41 -26.51 10.27
CA GLU A 14 21.38 -26.48 8.80
C GLU A 14 21.72 -25.07 8.33
N ARG A 15 22.93 -24.88 7.81
CA ARG A 15 23.30 -23.65 7.09
C ARG A 15 22.69 -23.73 5.71
N TYR A 16 21.60 -22.99 5.50
CA TYR A 16 21.12 -22.69 4.14
C TYR A 16 22.20 -21.91 3.38
N PRO A 17 22.40 -22.17 2.08
CA PRO A 17 23.36 -21.41 1.28
C PRO A 17 22.93 -19.94 1.25
N LEU A 18 23.86 -19.06 1.61
CA LEU A 18 23.73 -17.62 1.41
C LEU A 18 23.59 -17.37 -0.10
N VAL A 19 22.39 -16.96 -0.53
CA VAL A 19 22.21 -16.41 -1.87
C VAL A 19 22.92 -15.06 -1.88
N GLU A 20 23.89 -14.88 -2.78
CA GLU A 20 24.54 -13.59 -2.99
C GLU A 20 23.49 -12.58 -3.45
N VAL A 21 23.15 -11.64 -2.57
CA VAL A 21 22.30 -10.50 -2.89
C VAL A 21 23.16 -9.46 -3.61
N PRO A 22 22.74 -8.94 -4.77
CA PRO A 22 23.49 -7.92 -5.49
C PRO A 22 23.84 -6.74 -4.58
N THR A 23 25.07 -6.25 -4.72
CA THR A 23 25.54 -5.12 -3.92
C THR A 23 24.90 -3.82 -4.38
N VAL A 24 24.76 -2.86 -3.47
CA VAL A 24 24.15 -1.53 -3.69
C VAL A 24 24.77 -0.81 -4.90
N SER A 25 26.07 -0.98 -5.15
CA SER A 25 26.76 -0.37 -6.30
C SER A 25 26.34 -0.96 -7.65
N GLU A 26 25.98 -2.25 -7.71
CA GLU A 26 25.63 -2.94 -8.95
C GLU A 26 24.25 -2.52 -9.46
N VAL A 27 23.32 -2.21 -8.54
CA VAL A 27 21.98 -1.72 -8.88
C VAL A 27 22.02 -0.24 -9.31
N ILE A 28 22.88 0.56 -8.69
CA ILE A 28 22.99 2.01 -8.94
C ILE A 28 23.66 2.31 -10.29
N GLY A 29 24.66 1.51 -10.71
CA GLY A 29 25.38 1.71 -11.96
C GLY A 29 24.51 1.63 -13.22
N ALA A 30 23.44 0.82 -13.19
CA ALA A 30 22.53 0.65 -14.33
C ALA A 30 21.47 1.76 -14.43
N ALA A 31 20.95 2.26 -13.30
CA ALA A 31 19.83 3.21 -13.27
C ALA A 31 20.26 4.67 -13.52
N ALA A 32 21.50 5.05 -13.17
CA ALA A 32 21.96 6.42 -13.26
C ALA A 32 22.23 6.91 -14.70
N VAL A 33 22.46 5.98 -15.65
CA VAL A 33 22.85 6.32 -17.03
C VAL A 33 21.64 6.69 -17.90
N GLU A 34 20.43 6.23 -17.58
CA GLU A 34 19.22 6.49 -18.39
C GLU A 34 18.43 7.75 -18.00
N HIS A 35 18.63 8.33 -16.81
CA HIS A 35 17.64 9.25 -16.23
C HIS A 35 17.81 10.75 -16.58
N SER A 36 18.97 11.18 -17.08
CA SER A 36 19.27 12.62 -17.24
C SER A 36 18.56 13.31 -18.42
N SER A 37 17.90 12.58 -19.31
CA SER A 37 17.32 13.11 -20.55
C SER A 37 15.81 13.48 -20.48
N ARG A 38 15.11 13.25 -19.37
CA ARG A 38 13.62 13.35 -19.32
C ARG A 38 13.02 14.52 -18.53
N VAL A 39 13.81 15.38 -17.90
CA VAL A 39 13.29 16.33 -16.88
C VAL A 39 12.59 17.59 -17.47
N LYS A 40 12.72 17.90 -18.77
CA LYS A 40 12.21 19.19 -19.33
C LYS A 40 10.84 19.15 -20.03
N VAL A 41 10.10 18.04 -20.03
CA VAL A 41 8.82 17.90 -20.79
C VAL A 41 7.57 18.13 -19.90
N ASN A 42 7.72 18.46 -18.62
CA ASN A 42 6.73 18.04 -17.61
C ASN A 42 5.63 19.05 -17.18
N GLU A 43 5.61 20.31 -17.65
CA GLU A 43 4.59 21.27 -17.16
C GLU A 43 3.34 21.39 -18.05
N SER A 44 3.48 21.23 -19.37
CA SER A 44 2.34 21.18 -20.29
C SER A 44 1.61 19.84 -20.25
N PHE A 45 2.28 18.77 -19.79
CA PHE A 45 1.75 17.41 -19.70
C PHE A 45 0.81 17.22 -18.49
N MET A 46 1.00 18.01 -17.44
CA MET A 46 0.27 17.88 -16.17
C MET A 46 -1.05 18.65 -16.12
N LYS A 47 -1.25 19.68 -16.95
CA LYS A 47 -2.45 20.55 -16.91
C LYS A 47 -3.65 20.08 -17.72
N SER A 48 -3.52 19.04 -18.55
CA SER A 48 -4.60 18.56 -19.43
C SER A 48 -5.14 17.16 -19.13
N ARG A 49 -4.76 16.49 -18.02
CA ARG A 49 -5.14 15.08 -17.79
C ARG A 49 -5.45 14.66 -16.34
N CYS A 50 -6.32 15.43 -15.66
CA CYS A 50 -7.14 14.89 -14.55
C CYS A 50 -8.27 13.94 -15.03
N LEU A 51 -8.18 13.42 -16.26
CA LEU A 51 -9.05 12.43 -16.86
C LEU A 51 -8.13 11.27 -17.26
N LEU A 52 -8.20 10.14 -16.55
CA LEU A 52 -7.33 8.97 -16.77
C LEU A 52 -5.86 9.22 -16.40
N LEU A 53 -5.51 9.20 -15.11
CA LEU A 53 -4.12 8.94 -14.68
C LEU A 53 -3.77 7.45 -14.89
N SER A 54 -4.24 6.77 -15.92
CA SER A 54 -3.62 6.67 -17.25
C SER A 54 -3.88 5.22 -17.66
N GLU A 55 -3.86 4.89 -18.95
CA GLU A 55 -4.23 3.57 -19.52
C GLU A 55 -3.34 2.37 -19.07
N LYS A 56 -2.68 2.46 -17.92
CA LYS A 56 -1.61 1.56 -17.43
C LYS A 56 -1.43 1.46 -15.91
N VAL A 57 -2.25 2.05 -15.03
CA VAL A 57 -2.08 1.79 -13.58
C VAL A 57 -2.79 0.50 -13.23
N SER A 58 -2.06 -0.62 -13.38
CA SER A 58 -2.35 -2.00 -12.92
C SER A 58 -2.39 -3.13 -13.97
N GLY A 59 -1.71 -3.03 -15.12
CA GLY A 59 -1.41 -4.21 -15.96
C GLY A 59 -2.57 -4.92 -16.67
N ARG A 60 -3.82 -4.66 -16.30
CA ARG A 60 -5.01 -5.13 -16.99
C ARG A 60 -5.68 -3.95 -17.67
N ARG A 61 -5.69 -3.96 -19.00
CA ARG A 61 -6.47 -3.01 -19.80
C ARG A 61 -7.90 -3.53 -19.85
N TYR A 62 -8.83 -2.79 -19.27
CA TYR A 62 -10.26 -3.00 -19.55
C TYR A 62 -10.58 -2.36 -20.90
N SER A 63 -11.32 -3.09 -21.73
CA SER A 63 -11.76 -2.64 -23.05
C SER A 63 -12.92 -1.64 -22.98
N SER A 64 -13.62 -1.56 -21.83
CA SER A 64 -14.77 -0.68 -21.60
C SER A 64 -14.95 -0.33 -20.12
N LYS A 65 -15.82 0.66 -19.84
CA LYS A 65 -16.22 1.01 -18.47
C LYS A 65 -17.01 -0.13 -17.83
N GLU A 66 -17.86 -0.78 -18.60
CA GLU A 66 -18.71 -1.89 -18.18
C GLU A 66 -17.84 -3.06 -17.71
N GLU A 67 -16.78 -3.42 -18.46
CA GLU A 67 -15.84 -4.47 -18.06
C GLU A 67 -15.12 -4.14 -16.74
N ALA A 68 -14.73 -2.89 -16.53
CA ALA A 68 -14.09 -2.46 -15.29
C ALA A 68 -15.06 -2.53 -14.08
N ILE A 69 -16.32 -2.14 -14.30
CA ILE A 69 -17.39 -2.26 -13.29
C ILE A 69 -17.67 -3.74 -12.98
N ASP A 70 -17.78 -4.59 -13.99
CA ASP A 70 -18.01 -6.02 -13.82
C ASP A 70 -16.84 -6.67 -13.08
N TYR A 71 -15.61 -6.25 -13.36
CA TYR A 71 -14.45 -6.67 -12.61
C TYR A 71 -14.53 -6.23 -11.14
N ALA A 72 -14.89 -4.98 -10.86
CA ALA A 72 -15.04 -4.49 -9.48
C ALA A 72 -16.15 -5.26 -8.73
N LYS A 73 -17.30 -5.50 -9.37
CA LYS A 73 -18.37 -6.37 -8.87
C LYS A 73 -17.89 -7.80 -8.66
N SER A 74 -17.06 -8.32 -9.55
CA SER A 74 -16.49 -9.67 -9.43
C SER A 74 -15.64 -9.78 -8.16
N ARG A 75 -14.87 -8.74 -7.81
CA ARG A 75 -14.09 -8.71 -6.57
C ARG A 75 -14.98 -8.72 -5.32
N ILE A 76 -16.16 -8.10 -5.38
CA ILE A 76 -17.20 -8.23 -4.34
C ILE A 76 -17.71 -9.66 -4.22
N ASN A 77 -17.80 -10.35 -5.35
CA ASN A 77 -18.36 -11.70 -5.44
C ASN A 77 -17.32 -12.82 -5.39
N THR A 78 -16.01 -12.51 -5.26
CA THR A 78 -14.94 -13.52 -5.19
C THR A 78 -14.80 -14.15 -3.81
N GLY A 79 -14.10 -15.28 -3.76
CA GLY A 79 -14.08 -16.25 -2.67
C GLY A 79 -14.01 -15.70 -1.25
N GLY A 80 -13.08 -14.80 -0.90
CA GLY A 80 -13.00 -14.31 0.47
C GLY A 80 -14.10 -13.31 0.83
N ILE A 81 -14.43 -12.31 -0.01
CA ILE A 81 -15.57 -11.41 0.29
C ILE A 81 -16.90 -12.16 0.32
N SER A 82 -17.14 -13.07 -0.62
CA SER A 82 -18.37 -13.89 -0.64
C SER A 82 -18.47 -14.81 0.58
N VAL A 83 -17.36 -15.39 1.03
CA VAL A 83 -17.27 -16.18 2.27
C VAL A 83 -17.50 -15.30 3.50
N LEU A 84 -16.84 -14.14 3.56
CA LEU A 84 -16.98 -13.18 4.65
C LEU A 84 -18.41 -12.62 4.71
N TYR A 85 -19.01 -12.28 3.57
CA TYR A 85 -20.42 -11.87 3.50
C TYR A 85 -21.36 -13.01 3.90
N SER A 86 -21.08 -14.25 3.47
CA SER A 86 -21.88 -15.41 3.89
C SER A 86 -21.83 -15.61 5.41
N LYS A 87 -20.67 -15.32 6.04
CA LYS A 87 -20.47 -15.40 7.49
C LYS A 87 -21.09 -14.23 8.24
N HIS A 88 -20.94 -12.99 7.75
CA HIS A 88 -21.29 -11.77 8.47
C HIS A 88 -22.58 -11.09 8.02
N ARG A 89 -23.13 -11.52 6.87
CA ARG A 89 -24.38 -11.07 6.24
C ARG A 89 -24.49 -9.54 6.08
N SER A 90 -23.36 -8.86 5.89
CA SER A 90 -23.30 -7.41 5.70
C SER A 90 -22.05 -6.99 4.95
N PHE A 91 -22.24 -6.30 3.81
CA PHE A 91 -21.16 -5.66 3.07
C PHE A 91 -20.55 -4.51 3.86
N LYS A 92 -21.33 -3.76 4.64
CA LYS A 92 -20.79 -2.73 5.53
C LYS A 92 -19.73 -3.31 6.46
N ARG A 93 -20.00 -4.46 7.07
CA ARG A 93 -19.05 -5.11 7.98
C ARG A 93 -17.79 -5.58 7.27
N VAL A 94 -17.95 -6.19 6.09
CA VAL A 94 -16.84 -6.72 5.29
C VAL A 94 -15.95 -5.61 4.73
N LEU A 95 -16.55 -4.58 4.14
CA LEU A 95 -15.83 -3.50 3.45
C LEU A 95 -15.38 -2.38 4.41
N GLY A 96 -16.17 -2.10 5.46
CA GLY A 96 -15.88 -1.11 6.49
C GLY A 96 -14.91 -1.58 7.57
N ALA A 97 -14.29 -2.75 7.39
CA ALA A 97 -13.33 -3.34 8.33
C ALA A 97 -13.91 -3.57 9.76
N GLU A 98 -15.22 -3.77 9.91
CA GLU A 98 -15.86 -4.05 11.21
C GLU A 98 -15.72 -5.53 11.65
N ILE A 99 -15.01 -6.36 10.88
CA ILE A 99 -14.72 -7.77 11.20
C ILE A 99 -13.37 -7.86 11.92
N ILE A 100 -13.42 -7.89 13.26
CA ILE A 100 -12.25 -7.98 14.16
C ILE A 100 -11.40 -9.23 13.87
N GLU A 101 -12.00 -10.33 13.42
CA GLU A 101 -11.32 -11.61 13.16
C GLU A 101 -10.33 -11.56 11.99
N LEU A 102 -10.44 -10.60 11.08
CA LEU A 102 -9.45 -10.38 10.00
C LEU A 102 -8.24 -9.56 10.48
N HIS A 103 -8.35 -8.94 11.66
CA HIS A 103 -7.37 -7.98 12.18
C HIS A 103 -6.41 -8.57 13.22
N ASN A 104 -6.61 -9.83 13.62
CA ASN A 104 -5.83 -10.55 14.62
C ASN A 104 -5.18 -11.80 14.02
N LEU A 105 -4.03 -11.64 13.38
CA LEU A 105 -3.05 -12.72 13.28
C LEU A 105 -2.21 -12.64 14.56
N ASP A 106 -2.65 -13.33 15.62
CA ASP A 106 -2.06 -13.28 16.97
C ASP A 106 -0.57 -13.67 17.03
N ASP A 107 -0.02 -14.20 15.94
CA ASP A 107 1.37 -14.65 15.82
C ASP A 107 2.30 -13.69 15.03
N GLN A 108 1.82 -12.54 14.57
CA GLN A 108 2.64 -11.61 13.78
C GLN A 108 3.45 -10.67 14.68
N VAL A 109 4.76 -10.55 14.40
CA VAL A 109 5.62 -9.63 15.13
C VAL A 109 5.60 -8.26 14.43
N PRO A 110 5.22 -7.15 15.11
CA PRO A 110 5.26 -5.83 14.51
C PRO A 110 6.67 -5.49 13.99
N LEU A 111 6.75 -5.04 12.75
CA LEU A 111 7.92 -4.40 12.17
C LEU A 111 8.27 -3.15 12.98
N SER A 112 9.56 -2.99 13.24
CA SER A 112 10.02 -1.78 13.90
C SER A 112 10.22 -0.72 12.82
N ILE A 113 9.21 0.13 12.65
CA ILE A 113 9.24 1.25 11.71
C ILE A 113 10.51 2.09 11.90
N ALA A 114 11.00 2.24 13.14
CA ALA A 114 12.23 2.96 13.46
C ALA A 114 13.50 2.46 12.72
N ARG A 115 13.49 1.26 12.13
CA ARG A 115 14.64 0.68 11.41
C ARG A 115 14.56 0.82 9.89
N MET A 116 13.50 1.41 9.34
CA MET A 116 13.23 1.35 7.89
C MET A 116 13.94 2.43 7.06
N GLY A 117 14.56 3.44 7.70
CA GLY A 117 15.24 4.51 6.96
C GLY A 117 15.76 5.63 7.85
N ARG A 118 16.02 6.78 7.24
CA ARG A 118 16.38 8.02 7.94
C ARG A 118 15.14 8.83 8.24
N GLU A 119 15.01 9.30 9.47
CA GLU A 119 13.91 10.17 9.85
C GLU A 119 13.95 11.48 9.06
N TYR A 120 12.77 11.98 8.69
CA TYR A 120 12.60 13.21 7.94
C TYR A 120 13.25 14.41 8.65
N ASP A 121 14.12 15.13 7.94
CA ASP A 121 14.79 16.30 8.51
C ASP A 121 13.93 17.57 8.36
N THR A 122 13.22 17.93 9.43
CA THR A 122 12.41 19.16 9.48
C THR A 122 13.22 20.45 9.41
N LYS A 123 14.54 20.41 9.66
CA LYS A 123 15.41 21.59 9.48
C LYS A 123 15.74 21.78 8.00
N LEU A 124 15.91 20.70 7.26
CA LEU A 124 16.19 20.73 5.83
C LEU A 124 14.93 21.06 5.01
N HIS A 125 13.80 20.42 5.33
CA HIS A 125 12.59 20.46 4.49
C HIS A 125 11.46 21.29 5.08
N GLY A 126 11.63 21.84 6.27
CA GLY A 126 10.58 22.52 7.02
C GLY A 126 9.65 21.55 7.76
N ARG A 127 8.75 22.11 8.56
CA ARG A 127 7.80 21.35 9.37
C ARG A 127 6.69 20.77 8.50
N ILE A 128 6.30 19.54 8.78
CA ILE A 128 5.10 18.95 8.18
C ILE A 128 3.88 19.43 8.99
N PRO A 129 2.81 19.92 8.33
CA PRO A 129 1.58 20.27 9.02
C PRO A 129 1.04 19.07 9.81
N TYR A 130 0.41 19.32 10.97
CA TYR A 130 -0.18 18.27 11.83
C TYR A 130 -1.24 17.39 11.14
N LYS A 131 -1.64 17.74 9.91
CA LYS A 131 -2.71 17.08 9.14
C LYS A 131 -2.35 15.71 8.57
N ILE A 132 -1.09 15.25 8.60
CA ILE A 132 -0.72 13.94 8.00
C ILE A 132 -1.27 12.71 8.75
N GLY A 133 -1.98 12.92 9.87
CA GLY A 133 -2.54 11.87 10.71
C GLY A 133 -1.46 11.12 11.49
N MET A 134 -1.67 9.83 11.76
CA MET A 134 -0.70 8.96 12.45
C MET A 134 0.45 8.47 11.54
N SER A 135 0.76 9.20 10.47
CA SER A 135 1.80 8.83 9.53
C SER A 135 3.13 9.48 9.94
N LYS A 136 4.24 8.77 9.80
CA LYS A 136 5.61 9.28 9.97
C LYS A 136 6.28 9.45 8.61
N ALA A 137 6.92 10.59 8.42
CA ALA A 137 7.65 10.90 7.21
C ALA A 137 9.07 10.34 7.24
N TRP A 138 9.58 10.00 6.06
CA TRP A 138 10.93 9.51 5.84
C TRP A 138 11.73 10.47 4.96
N GLU A 139 13.02 10.58 5.27
CA GLU A 139 13.93 11.42 4.52
C GLU A 139 14.18 10.85 3.13
N THR A 140 13.72 11.56 2.10
CA THR A 140 13.82 11.16 0.69
C THR A 140 14.24 12.33 -0.20
N GLY A 141 14.63 13.47 0.39
CA GLY A 141 14.87 14.73 -0.32
C GLY A 141 13.61 15.51 -0.70
N VAL A 142 12.42 14.99 -0.40
CA VAL A 142 11.14 15.59 -0.80
C VAL A 142 10.53 16.43 0.33
N ASN A 143 10.14 17.66 0.04
CA ASN A 143 9.36 18.48 0.96
C ASN A 143 7.90 18.00 1.07
N ILE A 144 7.64 17.15 2.06
CA ILE A 144 6.29 16.59 2.32
C ILE A 144 5.30 17.69 2.73
N GLY A 145 5.76 18.71 3.47
CA GLY A 145 4.90 19.81 3.91
C GLY A 145 4.25 20.52 2.72
N SER A 146 5.03 20.85 1.70
CA SER A 146 4.53 21.46 0.47
C SER A 146 3.55 20.55 -0.29
N LEU A 147 3.76 19.23 -0.29
CA LEU A 147 2.83 18.27 -0.91
C LEU A 147 1.48 18.23 -0.20
N VAL A 148 1.49 18.23 1.12
CA VAL A 148 0.29 18.24 1.95
C VAL A 148 -0.55 19.48 1.69
N GLU A 149 0.10 20.64 1.57
CA GLU A 149 -0.58 21.92 1.35
C GLU A 149 -1.09 22.06 -0.08
N ALA A 150 -0.26 21.73 -1.08
CA ALA A 150 -0.59 21.93 -2.48
C ALA A 150 -1.53 20.85 -3.05
N ARG A 151 -1.42 19.61 -2.56
CA ARG A 151 -2.06 18.43 -3.15
C ARG A 151 -2.61 17.45 -2.09
N PRO A 152 -3.45 17.89 -1.13
CA PRO A 152 -3.91 17.05 -0.02
C PRO A 152 -4.72 15.81 -0.44
N ASN A 153 -5.27 15.83 -1.66
CA ASN A 153 -6.10 14.76 -2.22
C ASN A 153 -5.32 13.71 -3.03
N ASP A 154 -4.08 13.99 -3.41
CA ASP A 154 -3.35 13.19 -4.39
C ASP A 154 -2.47 12.12 -3.74
N ARG A 155 -2.57 11.96 -2.42
CA ARG A 155 -1.83 10.94 -1.69
C ARG A 155 -2.44 9.56 -1.90
N PHE A 156 -1.58 8.58 -2.14
CA PHE A 156 -1.92 7.17 -2.23
C PHE A 156 -1.35 6.41 -1.04
N LYS A 157 -2.01 5.31 -0.70
CA LYS A 157 -1.62 4.34 0.31
C LYS A 157 -1.45 2.97 -0.34
N PHE A 158 -0.34 2.31 -0.06
CA PHE A 158 -0.03 0.94 -0.43
C PHE A 158 -0.15 0.06 0.80
N TYR A 159 -0.91 -1.02 0.65
CA TYR A 159 -1.09 -2.08 1.63
C TYR A 159 -0.16 -3.22 1.25
N PHE A 160 0.49 -3.80 2.25
CA PHE A 160 1.31 -4.99 2.07
C PHE A 160 0.83 -6.05 3.04
N SER A 161 0.57 -7.24 2.53
CA SER A 161 0.31 -8.41 3.36
C SER A 161 1.61 -9.16 3.59
N LEU A 162 2.47 -8.55 4.41
CA LEU A 162 3.75 -9.15 4.75
C LEU A 162 3.57 -10.26 5.79
N ASP A 163 4.29 -11.35 5.61
CA ASP A 163 4.46 -12.39 6.60
C ASP A 163 5.65 -12.05 7.50
N THR A 164 5.37 -11.77 8.77
CA THR A 164 6.34 -11.49 9.82
C THR A 164 6.25 -12.51 10.97
N ALA A 165 5.68 -13.70 10.71
CA ALA A 165 5.45 -14.76 11.70
C ALA A 165 6.75 -15.33 12.30
N THR A 166 7.89 -15.14 11.64
CA THR A 166 9.20 -15.55 12.17
C THR A 166 10.18 -14.37 12.16
N PRO A 167 11.20 -14.36 13.04
CA PRO A 167 12.24 -13.33 13.00
C PRO A 167 12.94 -13.21 11.64
N ALA A 168 13.19 -14.34 10.97
CA ALA A 168 13.82 -14.33 9.64
C ALA A 168 12.94 -13.66 8.58
N LYS A 169 11.65 -14.00 8.53
CA LYS A 169 10.70 -13.36 7.60
C LYS A 169 10.51 -11.88 7.92
N LYS A 170 10.44 -11.54 9.20
CA LYS A 170 10.40 -10.15 9.67
C LYS A 170 11.62 -9.36 9.19
N ASP A 171 12.83 -9.89 9.37
CA ASP A 171 14.06 -9.21 8.94
C ASP A 171 14.08 -9.00 7.42
N ARG A 172 13.60 -9.98 6.64
CA ARG A 172 13.43 -9.84 5.19
C ARG A 172 12.37 -8.82 4.80
N ALA A 173 11.24 -8.77 5.50
CA ALA A 173 10.21 -7.74 5.30
C ALA A 173 10.77 -6.34 5.60
N VAL A 174 11.61 -6.19 6.64
CA VAL A 174 12.32 -4.92 6.90
C VAL A 174 13.28 -4.59 5.76
N GLN A 175 14.07 -5.54 5.27
CA GLN A 175 14.98 -5.32 4.12
C GLN A 175 14.23 -4.87 2.86
N PHE A 176 13.08 -5.49 2.56
CA PHE A 176 12.22 -5.07 1.46
C PHE A 176 11.80 -3.58 1.59
N LEU A 177 11.32 -3.18 2.77
CA LEU A 177 10.91 -1.78 3.02
C LEU A 177 12.10 -0.80 3.01
N GLN A 178 13.29 -1.23 3.47
CA GLN A 178 14.52 -0.44 3.38
C GLN A 178 14.93 -0.20 1.92
N LEU A 179 14.86 -1.21 1.06
CA LEU A 179 15.16 -1.04 -0.37
C LEU A 179 14.15 -0.13 -1.07
N ILE A 180 12.87 -0.15 -0.65
CA ILE A 180 11.88 0.83 -1.12
C ILE A 180 12.30 2.25 -0.71
N HIS A 181 12.70 2.45 0.56
CA HIS A 181 13.16 3.74 1.06
C HIS A 181 14.38 4.26 0.30
N GLU A 182 15.38 3.41 0.09
CA GLU A 182 16.61 3.75 -0.62
C GLU A 182 16.32 4.18 -2.07
N ARG A 183 15.55 3.38 -2.81
CA ARG A 183 15.14 3.71 -4.18
C ARG A 183 14.31 4.99 -4.22
N SER A 184 13.40 5.17 -3.26
CA SER A 184 12.61 6.40 -3.15
C SER A 184 13.48 7.63 -2.88
N SER A 185 14.52 7.49 -2.06
CA SER A 185 15.46 8.57 -1.75
C SER A 185 16.31 8.96 -2.96
N VAL A 186 16.76 7.99 -3.76
CA VAL A 186 17.50 8.24 -5.00
C VAL A 186 16.61 8.94 -6.04
N LEU A 187 15.34 8.56 -6.12
CA LEU A 187 14.40 9.07 -7.12
C LEU A 187 13.64 10.34 -6.69
N GLY A 188 13.80 10.79 -5.44
CA GLY A 188 13.05 11.93 -4.91
C GLY A 188 11.55 11.64 -4.82
N ILE A 189 11.18 10.46 -4.35
CA ILE A 189 9.79 10.04 -4.15
C ILE A 189 9.39 10.23 -2.70
N SER A 190 8.28 10.92 -2.47
CA SER A 190 7.73 11.11 -1.12
C SER A 190 7.41 9.78 -0.45
N MET A 191 7.73 9.63 0.82
CA MET A 191 7.39 8.43 1.59
C MET A 191 6.93 8.78 3.00
N LEU A 192 5.76 8.25 3.38
CA LEU A 192 5.26 8.21 4.75
C LEU A 192 4.92 6.77 5.13
N THR A 193 4.91 6.46 6.42
CA THR A 193 4.45 5.16 6.95
C THR A 193 3.49 5.34 8.10
N LYS A 194 2.51 4.44 8.27
CA LYS A 194 1.61 4.51 9.44
C LYS A 194 2.34 4.03 10.70
N ASN A 195 2.30 4.78 11.80
CA ASN A 195 2.99 4.42 13.06
C ASN A 195 2.44 3.18 13.76
N GLN A 196 1.22 2.78 13.43
CA GLN A 196 0.53 1.64 14.03
C GLN A 196 0.33 0.57 12.97
N GLU A 197 0.85 -0.60 13.31
CA GLU A 197 0.85 -1.81 12.52
C GLU A 197 -0.37 -2.65 12.88
N HIS A 198 -1.14 -3.07 11.88
CA HIS A 198 -2.17 -4.07 12.07
C HIS A 198 -1.62 -5.39 11.57
N THR A 199 -1.80 -6.45 12.33
CA THR A 199 -1.16 -7.76 12.08
C THR A 199 -1.37 -8.30 10.64
N TYR A 200 -2.39 -7.83 9.91
CA TYR A 200 -2.71 -8.24 8.55
C TYR A 200 -2.27 -7.25 7.43
N ASP A 201 -1.93 -5.98 7.74
CA ASP A 201 -1.55 -4.92 6.77
C ASP A 201 -0.23 -4.19 7.11
N ASN A 202 0.74 -4.93 7.64
CA ASN A 202 2.08 -4.46 7.99
C ASN A 202 2.97 -4.37 6.74
N CYS A 203 3.54 -3.25 6.30
CA CYS A 203 3.47 -1.86 6.77
C CYS A 203 2.84 -0.98 5.69
N ASN A 204 1.88 -0.13 6.04
CA ASN A 204 1.26 0.79 5.10
C ASN A 204 2.22 1.92 4.67
N LEU A 205 2.51 2.01 3.37
CA LEU A 205 3.30 3.10 2.77
C LEU A 205 2.39 4.15 2.13
N TYR A 206 2.74 5.43 2.24
CA TYR A 206 2.04 6.50 1.53
C TYR A 206 2.98 7.33 0.67
N THR A 207 2.47 7.82 -0.45
CA THR A 207 3.23 8.63 -1.42
C THR A 207 2.31 9.51 -2.26
N TRP A 208 2.85 10.57 -2.87
CA TRP A 208 2.23 11.36 -3.95
C TRP A 208 2.72 10.93 -5.34
N SER A 209 3.59 9.92 -5.42
CA SER A 209 4.14 9.39 -6.68
C SER A 209 3.78 7.91 -6.82
N PRO A 210 2.47 7.57 -6.98
CA PRO A 210 2.00 6.19 -6.94
C PRO A 210 2.53 5.33 -8.08
N ILE A 211 2.80 5.92 -9.25
CA ILE A 211 3.28 5.17 -10.42
C ILE A 211 4.73 4.72 -10.18
N GLU A 212 5.58 5.63 -9.74
CA GLU A 212 6.98 5.35 -9.47
C GLU A 212 7.14 4.39 -8.28
N MET A 213 6.32 4.54 -7.24
CA MET A 213 6.27 3.60 -6.12
C MET A 213 5.85 2.20 -6.58
N ALA A 214 4.85 2.08 -7.46
CA ALA A 214 4.42 0.79 -8.00
C ALA A 214 5.55 0.09 -8.79
N HIS A 215 6.34 0.82 -9.57
CA HIS A 215 7.50 0.25 -10.26
C HIS A 215 8.58 -0.23 -9.29
N ILE A 216 8.90 0.55 -8.23
CA ILE A 216 9.84 0.11 -7.19
C ILE A 216 9.38 -1.21 -6.56
N ILE A 217 8.09 -1.30 -6.20
CA ILE A 217 7.52 -2.50 -5.59
C ILE A 217 7.58 -3.67 -6.57
N GLN A 218 7.22 -3.45 -7.84
CA GLN A 218 7.23 -4.48 -8.88
C GLN A 218 8.64 -5.06 -9.11
N ASP A 219 9.67 -4.22 -9.13
CA ASP A 219 11.06 -4.66 -9.28
C ASP A 219 11.55 -5.49 -8.09
N LEU A 220 11.15 -5.12 -6.88
CA LEU A 220 11.59 -5.78 -5.66
C LEU A 220 10.78 -7.05 -5.37
N TYR A 221 9.52 -7.13 -5.78
CA TYR A 221 8.62 -8.25 -5.53
C TYR A 221 9.23 -9.64 -5.79
N PRO A 222 9.84 -9.95 -6.95
CA PRO A 222 10.42 -11.27 -7.22
C PRO A 222 11.65 -11.59 -6.36
N VAL A 223 12.30 -10.59 -5.75
CA VAL A 223 13.48 -10.78 -4.87
C VAL A 223 13.08 -11.30 -3.48
N PHE A 224 11.83 -11.06 -3.08
CA PHE A 224 11.29 -11.42 -1.76
C PHE A 224 10.06 -12.33 -1.87
N PRO A 225 10.16 -13.54 -2.44
CA PRO A 225 8.99 -14.41 -2.64
C PRO A 225 8.41 -14.99 -1.34
N ASP A 226 9.17 -14.97 -0.24
CA ASP A 226 8.90 -15.66 1.02
C ASP A 226 8.29 -14.80 2.13
N ILE A 227 8.13 -13.50 1.88
CA ILE A 227 7.62 -12.53 2.87
C ILE A 227 6.14 -12.21 2.69
N TRP A 228 5.38 -12.95 1.88
CA TRP A 228 3.99 -12.62 1.56
C TRP A 228 3.00 -13.57 2.22
N ASN A 229 1.94 -12.99 2.78
CA ASN A 229 0.70 -13.66 3.13
C ASN A 229 -0.32 -13.39 2.02
N SER A 230 -1.14 -14.40 1.70
CA SER A 230 -2.26 -14.24 0.77
C SER A 230 -3.48 -13.72 1.52
N THR A 231 -3.62 -12.39 1.58
CA THR A 231 -4.77 -11.72 2.22
C THR A 231 -5.57 -10.98 1.16
N GLU A 232 -6.90 -11.10 1.19
CA GLU A 232 -7.69 -10.37 0.21
C GLU A 232 -7.62 -8.85 0.42
N HIS A 233 -7.38 -8.13 -0.68
CA HIS A 233 -7.47 -6.68 -0.79
C HIS A 233 -8.73 -6.27 -1.55
N PRO A 234 -9.91 -6.32 -0.91
CA PRO A 234 -11.18 -6.04 -1.56
C PRO A 234 -11.23 -4.59 -2.04
N LEU A 235 -11.66 -4.39 -3.29
CA LEU A 235 -11.83 -3.04 -3.86
C LEU A 235 -10.58 -2.13 -3.77
N GLN A 236 -9.39 -2.73 -3.77
CA GLN A 236 -8.11 -2.03 -3.90
C GLN A 236 -7.54 -2.19 -5.31
N GLY A 237 -6.75 -1.21 -5.75
CA GLY A 237 -6.02 -1.28 -7.01
C GLY A 237 -4.92 -2.36 -6.95
N ILE A 238 -4.65 -3.00 -8.09
CA ILE A 238 -3.66 -4.08 -8.22
C ILE A 238 -2.37 -3.56 -8.86
N ILE A 239 -1.23 -4.20 -8.65
CA ILE A 239 0.00 -3.88 -9.39
C ILE A 239 0.25 -4.99 -10.41
N SER A 240 0.58 -4.64 -11.65
CA SER A 240 0.85 -5.63 -12.69
C SER A 240 2.00 -6.55 -12.26
N GLY A 241 1.83 -7.85 -12.43
CA GLY A 241 2.86 -8.83 -12.09
C GLY A 241 3.02 -9.11 -10.60
N ILE A 242 2.17 -8.53 -9.75
CA ILE A 242 2.09 -8.82 -8.32
C ILE A 242 0.77 -9.51 -8.01
N ASP A 243 0.80 -10.49 -7.11
CA ASP A 243 -0.44 -11.12 -6.64
C ASP A 243 -1.32 -10.08 -5.94
N SER A 244 -2.59 -10.00 -6.36
CA SER A 244 -3.57 -9.06 -5.80
C SER A 244 -3.93 -9.32 -4.33
N THR A 245 -3.42 -10.40 -3.75
CA THR A 245 -3.53 -10.74 -2.33
C THR A 245 -2.30 -10.35 -1.52
N HIS A 246 -1.23 -9.88 -2.17
CA HIS A 246 0.02 -9.50 -1.52
C HIS A 246 0.16 -7.98 -1.39
N VAL A 247 -0.25 -7.25 -2.43
CA VAL A 247 -0.18 -5.78 -2.47
C VAL A 247 -1.47 -5.21 -3.05
N GLY A 248 -2.03 -4.23 -2.36
CA GLY A 248 -3.12 -3.40 -2.85
C GLY A 248 -2.79 -1.92 -2.69
N PHE A 249 -3.45 -1.05 -3.45
CA PHE A 249 -3.30 0.39 -3.27
C PHE A 249 -4.62 1.14 -3.38
N VAL A 250 -4.68 2.30 -2.72
CA VAL A 250 -5.85 3.17 -2.73
C VAL A 250 -5.43 4.64 -2.72
N GLN A 251 -6.27 5.51 -3.22
CA GLN A 251 -6.15 6.93 -2.95
C GLN A 251 -6.62 7.21 -1.53
N GLU A 252 -5.76 7.86 -0.74
CA GLU A 252 -6.00 8.16 0.68
C GLU A 252 -5.64 9.63 0.97
N PRO A 253 -6.61 10.55 0.77
CA PRO A 253 -6.42 11.96 1.09
C PRO A 253 -5.90 12.19 2.52
N ILE A 254 -5.17 13.27 2.70
CA ILE A 254 -4.56 13.63 3.99
C ILE A 254 -5.61 13.77 5.08
N GLY A 255 -5.49 13.00 6.16
CA GLY A 255 -6.41 13.09 7.31
C GLY A 255 -7.89 12.87 6.97
N GLY A 256 -8.21 12.12 5.90
CA GLY A 256 -9.59 11.97 5.43
C GLY A 256 -10.16 13.25 4.80
N HIS A 257 -9.29 14.18 4.37
CA HIS A 257 -9.70 15.41 3.71
C HIS A 257 -10.69 15.10 2.58
N ASN A 258 -11.81 15.82 2.57
CA ASN A 258 -12.97 15.59 1.70
C ASN A 258 -13.80 14.32 1.97
N ARG A 259 -13.83 13.81 3.21
CA ARG A 259 -14.98 13.20 3.94
C ARG A 259 -14.49 12.14 4.91
N GLU A 260 -13.81 11.12 4.39
CA GLU A 260 -13.53 9.87 5.11
C GLU A 260 -12.17 9.28 4.69
N SER A 261 -11.65 8.35 5.51
CA SER A 261 -10.59 7.43 5.09
C SER A 261 -11.10 6.42 4.05
N HIS A 262 -10.21 5.67 3.40
CA HIS A 262 -10.60 4.59 2.49
C HIS A 262 -11.54 3.59 3.17
N THR A 263 -11.23 3.16 4.40
CA THR A 263 -12.09 2.28 5.19
C THR A 263 -13.47 2.90 5.43
N GLY A 264 -13.53 4.19 5.77
CA GLY A 264 -14.82 4.90 5.95
C GLY A 264 -15.64 4.95 4.66
N ARG A 265 -15.01 5.26 3.51
CA ARG A 265 -15.66 5.22 2.19
C ARG A 265 -16.18 3.83 1.86
N MET A 266 -15.40 2.78 2.11
CA MET A 266 -15.80 1.40 1.87
C MET A 266 -16.94 0.95 2.79
N GLY A 267 -16.97 1.43 4.03
CA GLY A 267 -18.12 1.26 4.94
C GLY A 267 -19.40 1.90 4.40
N ILE A 268 -19.33 3.12 3.85
CA ILE A 268 -20.48 3.78 3.20
C ILE A 268 -20.96 2.96 2.00
N LEU A 269 -20.04 2.55 1.12
CA LEU A 269 -20.36 1.72 -0.05
C LEU A 269 -21.06 0.43 0.39
N GLY A 270 -20.49 -0.28 1.37
CA GLY A 270 -21.07 -1.52 1.89
C GLY A 270 -22.46 -1.32 2.51
N ALA A 271 -22.68 -0.23 3.26
CA ALA A 271 -23.99 0.09 3.80
C ALA A 271 -25.04 0.37 2.72
N SER A 272 -24.65 1.04 1.63
CA SER A 272 -25.54 1.26 0.48
C SER A 272 -25.89 -0.05 -0.22
N LEU A 273 -24.93 -0.96 -0.41
CA LEU A 273 -25.19 -2.29 -0.97
C LEU A 273 -26.12 -3.13 -0.09
N ASP A 274 -25.92 -3.09 1.23
CA ASP A 274 -26.81 -3.75 2.21
C ASP A 274 -28.26 -3.22 2.12
N ALA A 275 -28.44 -1.96 1.73
CA ALA A 275 -29.75 -1.35 1.49
C ALA A 275 -30.35 -1.65 0.10
N GLY A 276 -29.70 -2.47 -0.73
CA GLY A 276 -30.18 -2.83 -2.07
C GLY A 276 -29.94 -1.76 -3.14
N VAL A 277 -29.07 -0.78 -2.88
CA VAL A 277 -28.70 0.26 -3.85
C VAL A 277 -27.80 -0.35 -4.93
N SER A 278 -27.92 0.15 -6.18
CA SER A 278 -27.02 -0.25 -7.28
C SER A 278 -25.56 0.02 -6.91
N PHE A 279 -24.63 -0.74 -7.49
CA PHE A 279 -23.21 -0.57 -7.20
C PHE A 279 -22.71 0.83 -7.59
N GLU A 280 -23.17 1.34 -8.73
CA GLU A 280 -22.84 2.66 -9.24
C GLU A 280 -23.30 3.77 -8.29
N ASP A 281 -24.51 3.67 -7.76
CA ASP A 281 -25.07 4.63 -6.80
C ASP A 281 -24.43 4.47 -5.40
N ALA A 282 -24.04 3.25 -5.01
CA ALA A 282 -23.27 3.00 -3.79
C ALA A 282 -21.88 3.65 -3.87
N CYS A 283 -21.18 3.52 -5.00
CA CYS A 283 -19.91 4.20 -5.26
C CYS A 283 -20.07 5.73 -5.23
N ALA A 284 -21.14 6.26 -5.84
CA ALA A 284 -21.44 7.69 -5.78
C ALA A 284 -21.67 8.18 -4.33
N SER A 285 -22.34 7.38 -3.51
CA SER A 285 -22.58 7.67 -2.09
C SER A 285 -21.28 7.71 -1.29
N ALA A 286 -20.36 6.78 -1.59
CA ALA A 286 -19.03 6.70 -1.00
C ALA A 286 -18.02 7.69 -1.61
N ALA A 287 -18.41 8.47 -2.62
CA ALA A 287 -17.56 9.39 -3.37
C ALA A 287 -16.32 8.71 -3.98
N VAL A 288 -16.51 7.54 -4.59
CA VAL A 288 -15.48 6.79 -5.34
C VAL A 288 -15.95 6.48 -6.76
N LEU A 289 -15.01 6.15 -7.64
CA LEU A 289 -15.33 5.75 -9.01
C LEU A 289 -15.85 4.31 -9.05
N PRO A 290 -16.95 3.99 -9.76
CA PRO A 290 -17.44 2.62 -9.86
C PRO A 290 -16.47 1.71 -10.63
N GLU A 291 -15.78 2.22 -11.65
CA GLU A 291 -14.75 1.48 -12.39
C GLU A 291 -13.43 1.32 -11.62
N ALA A 292 -13.22 2.11 -10.56
CA ALA A 292 -12.02 2.07 -9.72
C ALA A 292 -12.35 2.52 -8.28
N PRO A 293 -13.03 1.69 -7.47
CA PRO A 293 -13.55 2.09 -6.15
C PRO A 293 -12.47 2.46 -5.12
N TRP A 294 -11.21 2.20 -5.43
CA TRP A 294 -10.03 2.65 -4.68
C TRP A 294 -9.62 4.10 -4.99
N ILE A 295 -10.26 4.76 -5.96
CA ILE A 295 -10.00 6.15 -6.38
C ILE A 295 -11.17 7.04 -5.97
N CYS A 296 -10.88 8.22 -5.44
CA CYS A 296 -11.89 9.19 -5.05
C CYS A 296 -12.52 9.89 -6.27
N ASP A 297 -13.84 10.09 -6.25
CA ASP A 297 -14.54 10.93 -7.23
C ASP A 297 -14.81 12.33 -6.63
N PHE A 298 -13.80 13.20 -6.69
CA PHE A 298 -13.89 14.56 -6.16
C PHE A 298 -14.94 15.43 -6.85
N ARG A 299 -15.45 15.04 -8.03
CA ARG A 299 -16.53 15.79 -8.71
C ARG A 299 -17.83 15.73 -7.90
N LYS A 300 -18.04 14.63 -7.18
CA LYS A 300 -19.23 14.39 -6.33
C LYS A 300 -19.12 15.02 -4.94
N LEU A 301 -17.98 15.59 -4.59
CA LEU A 301 -17.74 16.21 -3.28
C LEU A 301 -18.13 17.69 -3.23
N LYS A 302 -18.35 18.36 -4.37
CA LYS A 302 -18.68 19.80 -4.46
C LYS A 302 -20.16 20.16 -4.22
N SER A 303 -21.01 19.25 -3.74
CA SER A 303 -22.46 19.48 -3.70
C SER A 303 -23.11 19.36 -2.31
N ARG A 304 -22.43 19.78 -1.24
CA ARG A 304 -23.07 20.00 0.07
C ARG A 304 -22.55 21.27 0.71
#